data_AF-A0A822IVX3-F1
#
_entry.id   AF-A0A822IVX3-F1
#
_cell.length_a   1.000
_cell.length_b   1.000
_cell.length_c   1.000
_cell.angle_alpha   90.00
_cell.angle_beta   90.00
_cell.angle_gamma   90.00
#
_symmetry.space_group_name_H-M   'P 1'
#
loop_
_entity.id
_entity.type
_entity.pdbx_description
1 polymer ?
#
loop_
_entity_poly.entity_id
_entity_poly.type
_entity_poly.pdbx_seq_one_letter_code
_entity_poly.pdbx_strand_id
1 'polypeptide(L)' 'AAGLIESIILRTTAMVKKLGMKPELAFVGGVAKNPGVVKAFEKALDTKVQLPEEPRITGALGAALIV' A
#
# COMPACT_ATOMS: atom_id res chain seq x y z
N ALA A 1 2.24 11.78 -15.90
CA ALA A 1 2.62 10.94 -14.75
C ALA A 1 1.52 10.87 -13.68
N ALA A 2 0.94 12.00 -13.25
CA ALA A 2 -0.08 12.04 -12.18
C ALA A 2 -1.33 11.18 -12.47
N GLY A 3 -1.92 11.27 -13.66
CA GLY A 3 -3.14 10.50 -13.99
C GLY A 3 -2.97 8.98 -13.97
N LEU A 4 -1.76 8.46 -14.24
CA LEU A 4 -1.47 7.02 -14.11
C LEU A 4 -1.49 6.59 -12.63
N ILE A 5 -0.83 7.36 -11.77
CA ILE A 5 -0.77 7.09 -10.32
C ILE A 5 -2.18 7.14 -9.74
N GLU A 6 -2.96 8.14 -10.13
CA GLU A 6 -4.35 8.29 -9.70
C GLU A 6 -5.22 7.10 -10.12
N SER A 7 -5.11 6.64 -11.37
CA SER A 7 -5.82 5.45 -11.85
C SER A 7 -5.48 4.19 -11.04
N ILE A 8 -4.19 3.99 -10.70
CA ILE A 8 -3.74 2.87 -9.86
C ILE A 8 -4.33 2.97 -8.45
N ILE A 9 -4.32 4.16 -7.84
CA ILE A 9 -4.86 4.38 -6.49
C ILE A 9 -6.36 4.10 -6.46
N LEU A 10 -7.13 4.64 -7.41
CA LEU A 10 -8.58 4.46 -7.47
C LEU A 10 -8.95 2.97 -7.65
N ARG A 11 -8.29 2.28 -8.58
CA ARG A 11 -8.51 0.85 -8.80
C ARG A 11 -8.20 0.03 -7.55
N THR A 12 -7.08 0.31 -6.91
CA THR A 12 -6.63 -0.44 -5.72
C THR A 12 -7.54 -0.18 -4.52
N THR A 13 -7.92 1.08 -4.30
CA THR A 13 -8.88 1.47 -3.25
C THR A 13 -10.22 0.77 -3.42
N ALA A 14 -10.74 0.68 -4.65
CA ALA A 14 -11.98 -0.02 -4.93
C ALA A 14 -11.90 -1.53 -4.62
N MET A 15 -10.75 -2.17 -4.88
CA MET A 15 -10.52 -3.57 -4.52
C MET A 15 -10.45 -3.77 -3.00
N VAL A 16 -9.71 -2.91 -2.29
CA VAL A 16 -9.57 -3.00 -0.83
C VAL A 16 -10.91 -2.78 -0.13
N LYS A 17 -11.73 -1.81 -0.59
CA LYS A 17 -13.07 -1.56 -0.04
C LYS A 17 -14.00 -2.78 -0.13
N LYS A 18 -13.89 -3.57 -1.21
CA LYS A 18 -14.69 -4.80 -1.39
C LYS A 18 -14.34 -5.93 -0.41
N LEU A 19 -13.12 -5.93 0.13
CA LEU A 19 -12.67 -6.95 1.07
C LEU A 19 -13.13 -6.68 2.52
N GLY A 20 -13.77 -5.53 2.76
CA GLY A 20 -14.07 -5.04 4.10
C GLY A 20 -12.81 -4.45 4.74
N MET A 21 -12.72 -3.13 4.77
CA MET A 21 -11.54 -2.45 5.33
C MET A 21 -11.36 -2.79 6.81
N LYS A 22 -10.13 -3.15 7.18
CA LYS A 22 -9.68 -3.31 8.56
C LYS A 22 -8.72 -2.18 8.92
N PRO A 23 -8.69 -1.73 10.18
CA PRO A 23 -7.83 -0.64 10.63
C PRO A 23 -6.33 -0.95 10.49
N GLU A 24 -5.96 -2.23 10.38
CA GLU A 24 -4.57 -2.67 10.22
C GLU A 24 -4.25 -2.90 8.74
N LEU A 25 -3.84 -1.84 8.05
CA LEU A 25 -3.44 -1.90 6.64
C LEU A 25 -1.96 -1.58 6.48
N ALA A 26 -1.16 -2.52 6.00
CA ALA A 26 0.24 -2.28 5.66
C ALA A 26 0.43 -1.97 4.17
N PHE A 27 1.30 -1.01 3.85
CA PHE A 27 1.67 -0.69 2.47
C PHE A 27 3.14 -1.06 2.21
N VAL A 28 3.37 -1.96 1.25
CA VAL A 28 4.68 -2.58 1.00
C VAL A 28 5.08 -2.52 -0.47
N GLY A 29 6.32 -2.91 -0.77
CA GLY A 29 6.93 -2.89 -2.09
C GLY A 29 7.74 -1.62 -2.37
N GLY A 30 8.28 -1.51 -3.59
CA GLY A 30 9.16 -0.39 -3.96
C GLY A 30 8.48 0.98 -3.94
N VAL A 31 7.18 1.01 -4.26
CA VAL A 31 6.37 2.25 -4.33
C VAL A 31 6.11 2.83 -2.93
N ALA A 32 6.15 2.01 -1.88
CA ALA A 32 5.99 2.46 -0.49
C ALA A 32 7.10 3.42 -0.02
N LYS A 33 8.26 3.45 -0.70
CA LYS A 33 9.31 4.46 -0.45
C LYS A 33 8.98 5.85 -1.03
N ASN A 34 7.88 5.99 -1.79
CA ASN A 34 7.42 7.27 -2.30
C ASN A 34 6.36 7.88 -1.36
N PRO A 35 6.70 8.91 -0.55
CA PRO A 35 5.77 9.48 0.41
C PRO A 35 4.56 10.17 -0.24
N GLY A 36 4.69 10.65 -1.48
CA GLY A 36 3.57 11.25 -2.23
C GLY A 36 2.50 10.20 -2.58
N VAL A 37 2.93 9.02 -3.01
CA VAL A 37 2.02 7.91 -3.34
C VAL A 37 1.37 7.35 -2.07
N VAL A 38 2.14 7.20 -0.99
CA VAL A 38 1.60 6.79 0.33
C VAL A 38 0.50 7.74 0.78
N LYS A 39 0.77 9.05 0.82
CA LYS A 39 -0.23 10.06 1.22
C LYS A 39 -1.48 10.02 0.34
N ALA A 40 -1.32 9.78 -0.95
CA ALA A 40 -2.44 9.69 -1.88
C ALA A 40 -3.29 8.43 -1.62
N PHE A 41 -2.67 7.31 -1.27
CA PHE A 41 -3.37 6.11 -0.81
C PHE A 41 -4.10 6.31 0.51
N GLU A 42 -3.43 6.87 1.53
CA GLU A 42 -4.06 7.17 2.82
C GLU A 42 -5.31 8.05 2.66
N LYS A 43 -5.23 9.08 1.78
CA LYS A 43 -6.36 9.95 1.46
C LYS A 43 -7.50 9.21 0.75
N ALA A 44 -7.19 8.33 -0.19
CA ALA A 44 -8.22 7.59 -0.95
C ALA A 44 -8.93 6.51 -0.10
N LEU A 45 -8.19 5.93 0.84
CA LEU A 45 -8.68 4.91 1.76
C LEU A 45 -9.32 5.50 3.02
N ASP A 46 -9.09 6.79 3.30
CA ASP A 46 -9.50 7.44 4.55
C ASP A 46 -9.00 6.69 5.79
N THR A 47 -7.75 6.20 5.73
CA THR A 47 -7.14 5.36 6.75
C THR A 47 -5.63 5.48 6.69
N LYS A 48 -4.98 5.50 7.85
CA LYS A 48 -3.52 5.47 7.94
C LYS A 48 -2.98 4.09 7.58
N VAL A 49 -1.91 4.06 6.79
CA VAL A 49 -1.24 2.80 6.45
C VAL A 49 0.00 2.62 7.31
N GLN A 50 0.23 1.40 7.76
CA GLN A 50 1.48 1.01 8.38
C GLN A 50 2.55 0.88 7.29
N LEU A 51 3.68 1.55 7.52
CA LEU A 51 4.85 1.47 6.67
C LEU A 51 5.95 0.74 7.44
N PRO A 52 6.35 -0.46 7.00
CA PRO A 52 7.56 -1.11 7.51
C PRO A 52 8.79 -0.26 7.21
N GLU A 53 9.84 -0.43 8.00
CA GLU A 53 11.14 0.24 7.79
C GLU A 53 11.74 -0.11 6.41
N GLU A 54 11.69 -1.38 6.03
CA GLU A 54 12.13 -1.86 4.72
C GLU A 54 10.98 -2.49 3.92
N PRO A 55 10.10 -1.66 3.31
CA PRO A 55 8.92 -2.17 2.62
C PRO A 55 9.26 -2.93 1.33
N ARG A 56 10.45 -2.69 0.74
CA ARG A 56 10.86 -3.33 -0.52
C ARG A 56 11.15 -4.83 -0.34
N ILE A 57 11.67 -5.22 0.82
CA ILE A 57 12.11 -6.60 1.07
C ILE A 57 11.04 -7.45 1.77
N THR A 58 9.90 -6.86 2.17
CA THR A 58 8.88 -7.56 2.97
C THR A 58 8.42 -8.87 2.35
N GLY A 59 8.28 -8.94 1.02
CA GLY A 59 7.93 -10.17 0.32
C GLY A 59 9.02 -11.26 0.40
N ALA A 60 10.29 -10.88 0.24
CA ALA A 60 11.42 -11.81 0.36
C ALA A 60 11.60 -12.27 1.82
N LEU A 61 11.41 -11.36 2.78
CA LEU A 61 11.41 -11.68 4.21
C LEU A 61 10.31 -12.70 4.54
N GLY A 62 9.09 -12.49 4.06
CA GLY A 62 8.00 -13.46 4.25
C GLY A 62 8.31 -14.83 3.65
N ALA A 63 8.93 -14.87 2.46
CA ALA A 63 9.38 -16.12 1.86
C ALA A 63 10.45 -16.82 2.74
N ALA A 64 11.42 -16.08 3.28
CA ALA A 64 12.46 -16.64 4.14
C ALA A 64 11.94 -17.17 5.48
N LEU A 65 10.82 -16.66 5.99
CA LEU A 65 10.20 -17.12 7.25
C LEU A 65 9.38 -18.41 7.11
N ILE A 66 8.87 -18.68 5.90
CA ILE A 66 8.02 -19.84 5.62
C ILE A 66 8.86 -21.06 5.19
N VAL A 67 10.13 -20.84 4.83
CA VAL A 67 11.10 -21.87 4.44
C VAL A 67 11.84 -22.44 5.64
#